data_AF-F7AAB3-F1
#
_entry.id   AF-F7AAB3-F1
#
_cell.length_a   1.000
_cell.length_b   1.000
_cell.length_c   1.000
_cell.angle_alpha   90.00
_cell.angle_beta   90.00
_cell.angle_gamma   90.00
#
_symmetry.space_group_name_H-M   'P 1'
#
loop_
_entity.id
_entity.type
_entity.pdbx_description
1 polymer ?
#
loop_
_entity_poly.entity_id
_entity_poly.type
_entity_poly.pdbx_seq_one_letter_code
_entity_poly.pdbx_strand_id
1 'polypeptide(L)'
;KRQGYIHELIVTEENYVNDLQLVTEIFQKPLMESELLTEKEVAMIFVNWKELIMCNIKLLKALRVRKKMSGEKMPVKMIGDILSAQLPHMQPYIRFCSRQLNGAALIQQKTDEAPDFKEFVKRLAMDPRCKGMPLSSFILKPMQRVTRYPLIIKNELILHSLQMC
;
A
#
# COMPACT_ATOMS: atom_id res chain seq x y z
N LYS A 1 20.95 1.48 -15.59
CA LYS A 1 20.22 2.36 -14.64
C LYS A 1 18.71 2.21 -14.77
N ARG A 2 18.08 2.52 -15.93
CA ARG A 2 16.62 2.31 -16.19
C ARG A 2 16.03 0.96 -15.75
N GLN A 3 16.71 -0.16 -16.03
CA GLN A 3 16.22 -1.49 -15.62
C GLN A 3 16.24 -1.70 -14.10
N GLY A 4 17.17 -1.04 -13.39
CA GLY A 4 17.22 -1.06 -11.93
C GLY A 4 15.97 -0.39 -11.34
N TYR A 5 15.57 0.76 -11.87
CA TYR A 5 14.36 1.46 -11.43
C TYR A 5 13.07 0.72 -11.73
N ILE A 6 12.98 0.07 -12.90
CA ILE A 6 11.83 -0.79 -13.23
C ILE A 6 11.77 -1.96 -12.25
N HIS A 7 12.92 -2.59 -11.96
CA HIS A 7 12.98 -3.68 -11.00
C HIS A 7 12.60 -3.21 -9.58
N GLU A 8 13.15 -2.08 -9.12
CA GLU A 8 12.82 -1.47 -7.84
C GLU A 8 11.33 -1.11 -7.74
N LEU A 9 10.72 -0.57 -8.80
CA LEU A 9 9.29 -0.31 -8.85
C LEU A 9 8.49 -1.58 -8.60
N ILE A 10 8.84 -2.69 -9.28
CA ILE A 10 8.16 -3.99 -9.12
C ILE A 10 8.33 -4.53 -7.71
N VAL A 11 9.56 -4.54 -7.20
CA VAL A 11 9.87 -5.06 -5.85
C VAL A 11 9.18 -4.23 -4.78
N THR A 12 9.19 -2.90 -4.89
CA THR A 12 8.51 -2.03 -3.94
C THR A 12 6.99 -2.15 -4.03
N GLU A 13 6.43 -2.41 -5.21
CA GLU A 13 5.00 -2.65 -5.39
C GLU A 13 4.58 -4.00 -4.78
N GLU A 14 5.39 -5.03 -4.96
CA GLU A 14 5.18 -6.35 -4.35
C GLU A 14 5.20 -6.27 -2.83
N ASN A 15 6.21 -5.61 -2.27
CA ASN A 15 6.29 -5.36 -0.82
C ASN A 15 5.08 -4.54 -0.33
N TYR A 16 4.65 -3.53 -1.09
CA TYR A 16 3.53 -2.70 -0.71
C TYR A 16 2.19 -3.47 -0.72
N VAL A 17 1.92 -4.27 -1.76
CA VAL A 17 0.72 -5.12 -1.80
C VAL A 17 0.72 -6.14 -0.66
N ASN A 18 1.87 -6.76 -0.38
CA ASN A 18 2.03 -7.68 0.73
C ASN A 18 1.73 -6.99 2.07
N ASP A 19 2.26 -5.78 2.30
CA ASP A 19 1.97 -4.98 3.49
C ASP A 19 0.47 -4.68 3.61
N LEU A 20 -0.23 -4.35 2.52
CA LEU A 20 -1.67 -4.10 2.56
C LEU A 20 -2.47 -5.35 2.94
N GLN A 21 -2.13 -6.50 2.37
CA GLN A 21 -2.79 -7.77 2.67
C GLN A 21 -2.53 -8.21 4.12
N LEU A 22 -1.29 -8.04 4.58
CA LEU A 22 -0.88 -8.30 5.95
C LEU A 22 -1.72 -7.49 6.94
N VAL A 23 -1.99 -6.21 6.64
CA VAL A 23 -2.83 -5.38 7.51
C VAL A 23 -4.24 -5.92 7.63
N THR A 24 -4.82 -6.42 6.53
CA THR A 24 -6.13 -7.05 6.58
C THR A 24 -6.13 -8.33 7.42
N GLU A 25 -5.08 -9.15 7.29
CA GLU A 25 -4.98 -10.43 7.99
C GLU A 25 -4.71 -10.27 9.49
N ILE A 26 -3.75 -9.43 9.85
CA ILE A 26 -3.26 -9.30 11.23
C ILE A 26 -4.05 -8.29 12.04
N PHE A 27 -4.51 -7.19 11.42
CA PHE A 27 -5.20 -6.13 12.14
C PHE A 27 -6.70 -6.12 11.87
N GLN A 28 -7.11 -6.04 10.60
CA GLN A 28 -8.52 -5.82 10.27
C GLN A 28 -9.43 -6.97 10.73
N LYS A 29 -9.09 -8.22 10.41
CA LYS A 29 -9.92 -9.37 10.81
C LYS A 29 -9.98 -9.52 12.35
N PRO A 30 -8.85 -9.53 13.09
CA PRO A 30 -8.91 -9.69 14.54
C PRO A 30 -9.60 -8.51 15.24
N LEU A 31 -9.49 -7.28 14.71
CA LEU A 31 -10.22 -6.13 15.26
C LEU A 31 -11.74 -6.19 15.02
N MET A 32 -12.18 -6.84 13.95
CA MET A 32 -13.61 -7.09 13.73
C MET A 32 -14.15 -8.18 14.66
N GLU A 33 -13.35 -9.20 14.96
CA GLU A 33 -13.74 -10.34 15.78
C GLU A 33 -13.61 -10.08 17.29
N SER A 34 -12.80 -9.10 17.71
CA SER A 34 -12.53 -8.84 19.13
C SER A 34 -13.62 -8.06 19.85
N GLU A 35 -14.59 -7.50 19.13
CA GLU A 35 -15.66 -6.63 19.66
C GLU A 35 -15.15 -5.37 20.41
N LEU A 36 -13.84 -5.08 20.35
CA LEU A 36 -13.21 -3.89 20.97
C LEU A 36 -13.54 -2.59 20.22
N LEU A 37 -13.98 -2.73 18.97
CA LEU A 37 -14.43 -1.65 18.11
C LEU A 37 -15.80 -2.00 17.52
N THR A 38 -16.64 -1.00 17.39
CA THR A 38 -17.88 -1.11 16.61
C THR A 38 -17.57 -1.24 15.12
N GLU A 39 -18.49 -1.82 14.34
CA GLU A 39 -18.34 -1.90 12.88
C GLU A 39 -18.10 -0.52 12.23
N LYS A 40 -18.73 0.52 12.78
CA LYS A 40 -18.56 1.90 12.34
C LYS A 40 -17.13 2.39 12.58
N GLU A 41 -16.55 2.09 13.72
CA GLU A 41 -15.16 2.47 14.06
C GLU A 41 -14.16 1.72 13.19
N VAL A 42 -14.36 0.42 12.95
CA VAL A 42 -13.55 -0.36 12.00
C VAL A 42 -13.66 0.24 10.59
N ALA A 43 -14.86 0.61 10.15
CA ALA A 43 -15.06 1.27 8.85
C ALA A 43 -14.42 2.67 8.79
N MET A 44 -14.31 3.38 9.91
CA MET A 44 -13.59 4.65 9.98
C MET A 44 -12.06 4.47 9.88
N ILE A 45 -11.51 3.41 10.48
CA ILE A 45 -10.07 3.12 10.44
C ILE A 45 -9.64 2.64 9.05
N PHE A 46 -10.33 1.62 8.51
CA PHE A 46 -9.92 0.97 7.27
C PHE A 46 -10.57 1.56 6.02
N VAL A 47 -11.67 2.32 6.16
CA VAL A 47 -12.35 3.01 5.05
C VAL A 47 -12.62 2.05 3.87
N ASN A 48 -11.86 2.17 2.78
CA ASN A 48 -11.94 1.35 1.59
C ASN A 48 -10.64 0.57 1.33
N TRP A 49 -9.99 0.06 2.40
CA TRP A 49 -8.73 -0.68 2.33
C TRP A 49 -8.75 -1.84 1.33
N LYS A 50 -9.87 -2.57 1.24
CA LYS A 50 -10.05 -3.65 0.25
C LYS A 50 -9.95 -3.15 -1.19
N GLU A 51 -10.49 -1.96 -1.49
CA GLU A 51 -10.38 -1.35 -2.82
C GLU A 51 -8.93 -0.98 -3.15
N LEU A 52 -8.16 -0.49 -2.16
CA LEU A 52 -6.73 -0.25 -2.33
C LEU A 52 -5.98 -1.53 -2.67
N ILE A 53 -6.25 -2.63 -1.95
CA ILE A 53 -5.63 -3.93 -2.26
C ILE A 53 -5.96 -4.34 -3.70
N MET A 54 -7.23 -4.25 -4.12
CA MET A 54 -7.66 -4.64 -5.46
C MET A 54 -6.97 -3.85 -6.57
N CYS A 55 -6.87 -2.53 -6.45
CA CYS A 55 -6.23 -1.71 -7.50
C CYS A 55 -4.72 -1.97 -7.58
N ASN A 56 -4.02 -2.13 -6.46
CA ASN A 56 -2.58 -2.42 -6.47
C ASN A 56 -2.27 -3.86 -6.91
N ILE A 57 -3.11 -4.85 -6.58
CA ILE A 57 -2.98 -6.20 -7.14
C ILE A 57 -3.09 -6.16 -8.67
N LYS A 58 -4.02 -5.37 -9.22
CA LYS A 58 -4.18 -5.22 -10.68
C LYS A 58 -2.92 -4.62 -11.31
N LEU A 59 -2.36 -3.58 -10.70
CA LEU A 59 -1.09 -2.98 -11.12
C LEU A 59 0.06 -4.00 -11.05
N LEU A 60 0.25 -4.66 -9.91
CA LEU A 60 1.32 -5.65 -9.70
C LEU A 60 1.23 -6.81 -10.70
N LYS A 61 0.02 -7.31 -10.98
CA LYS A 61 -0.20 -8.34 -12.00
C LYS A 61 0.23 -7.87 -13.38
N ALA A 62 -0.14 -6.65 -13.79
CA ALA A 62 0.28 -6.08 -15.07
C ALA A 62 1.81 -5.94 -15.17
N LEU A 63 2.45 -5.47 -14.09
CA LEU A 63 3.91 -5.35 -14.01
C LEU A 63 4.62 -6.71 -14.09
N ARG A 64 4.14 -7.72 -13.35
CA ARG A 64 4.69 -9.10 -13.39
C ARG A 64 4.55 -9.72 -14.77
N VAL A 65 3.39 -9.56 -15.41
CA VAL A 65 3.12 -10.05 -16.77
C VAL A 65 4.10 -9.42 -17.78
N ARG A 66 4.36 -8.11 -17.68
CA ARG A 66 5.35 -7.44 -18.52
C ARG A 66 6.78 -7.93 -18.30
N LYS A 67 7.16 -8.17 -17.04
CA LYS A 67 8.48 -8.72 -16.71
C LYS A 67 8.64 -10.14 -17.27
N LYS A 68 7.60 -10.98 -17.16
CA LYS A 68 7.57 -12.33 -17.74
C LYS A 68 7.67 -12.32 -19.27
N MET A 69 6.90 -11.45 -19.94
CA MET A 69 6.94 -11.30 -21.40
C MET A 69 8.29 -10.82 -21.93
N SER A 70 8.99 -9.97 -21.17
CA SER A 70 10.30 -9.47 -21.58
C SER A 70 11.36 -10.59 -21.55
N GLY A 71 11.23 -11.54 -20.63
CA GLY A 71 12.24 -12.56 -20.32
C GLY A 71 12.99 -12.21 -19.03
N GLU A 72 13.33 -13.24 -18.24
CA GLU A 72 13.84 -13.09 -16.86
C GLU A 72 15.09 -12.19 -16.78
N LYS A 73 15.98 -12.31 -17.78
CA LYS A 73 17.23 -11.55 -17.92
C LYS A 73 17.19 -10.42 -18.95
N MET A 74 16.04 -10.17 -19.57
CA MET A 74 15.92 -9.21 -20.67
C MET A 74 15.40 -7.85 -20.17
N PRO A 75 15.84 -6.75 -20.80
CA PRO A 75 15.43 -5.41 -20.41
C PRO A 75 13.97 -5.15 -20.76
N VAL A 76 13.19 -4.68 -19.79
CA VAL A 76 11.81 -4.22 -20.02
C VAL A 76 11.85 -2.95 -20.87
N LYS A 77 11.33 -3.02 -22.10
CA LYS A 77 11.38 -1.92 -23.06
C LYS A 77 10.35 -0.82 -22.77
N MET A 78 9.18 -1.14 -22.26
CA MET A 78 8.14 -0.15 -21.91
C MET A 78 7.42 -0.54 -20.62
N ILE A 79 7.18 0.46 -19.76
CA ILE A 79 6.42 0.33 -18.51
C ILE A 79 5.42 1.48 -18.32
N GLY A 80 5.64 2.61 -19.01
CA GLY A 80 4.80 3.80 -18.90
C GLY A 80 3.38 3.58 -19.40
N ASP A 81 3.18 2.68 -20.37
CA ASP A 81 1.87 2.27 -20.86
C ASP A 81 1.03 1.59 -19.76
N ILE A 82 1.66 0.72 -18.96
CA ILE A 82 1.00 0.08 -17.82
C ILE A 82 0.64 1.12 -16.77
N LEU A 83 1.57 2.02 -16.44
CA LEU A 83 1.32 3.06 -15.45
C LEU A 83 0.19 4.01 -15.91
N SER A 84 0.23 4.48 -17.16
CA SER A 84 -0.83 5.32 -17.73
C SER A 84 -2.20 4.61 -17.75
N ALA A 85 -2.23 3.30 -17.99
CA ALA A 85 -3.47 2.53 -17.96
C ALA A 85 -3.99 2.28 -16.52
N GLN A 86 -3.11 2.15 -15.53
CA GLN A 86 -3.51 1.79 -14.16
C GLN A 86 -3.69 2.99 -13.21
N LEU A 87 -2.99 4.10 -13.41
CA LEU A 87 -3.13 5.30 -12.57
C LEU A 87 -4.57 5.85 -12.51
N PRO A 88 -5.36 5.87 -13.60
CA PRO A 88 -6.76 6.26 -13.52
C PRO A 88 -7.61 5.38 -12.59
N HIS A 89 -7.20 4.14 -12.34
CA HIS A 89 -7.88 3.22 -11.41
C HIS A 89 -7.49 3.42 -9.94
N MET A 90 -6.60 4.36 -9.63
CA MET A 90 -6.17 4.68 -8.26
C MET A 90 -7.09 5.68 -7.55
N GLN A 91 -8.26 6.01 -8.10
CA GLN A 91 -9.28 6.86 -7.43
C GLN A 91 -9.62 6.45 -6.00
N PRO A 92 -9.64 5.14 -5.62
CA PRO A 92 -9.87 4.72 -4.24
C PRO A 92 -8.92 5.35 -3.22
N TYR A 93 -7.71 5.76 -3.62
CA TYR A 93 -6.77 6.47 -2.75
C TYR A 93 -7.27 7.82 -2.28
N ILE A 94 -8.04 8.54 -3.11
CA ILE A 94 -8.57 9.85 -2.75
C ILE A 94 -9.51 9.70 -1.55
N ARG A 95 -10.42 8.72 -1.63
CA ARG A 95 -11.35 8.40 -0.55
C ARG A 95 -10.61 7.97 0.71
N PHE A 96 -9.61 7.08 0.59
CA PHE A 96 -8.83 6.63 1.73
C PHE A 96 -8.05 7.77 2.40
N CYS A 97 -7.23 8.49 1.63
CA CYS A 97 -6.35 9.55 2.15
C CYS A 97 -7.14 10.71 2.76
N SER A 98 -8.34 11.01 2.25
CA SER A 98 -9.22 12.04 2.84
C SER A 98 -9.70 11.71 4.25
N ARG A 99 -9.74 10.42 4.62
CA ARG A 99 -10.29 9.94 5.90
C ARG A 99 -9.25 9.28 6.81
N GLN A 100 -8.08 8.91 6.28
CA GLN A 100 -7.05 8.19 7.04
C GLN A 100 -6.62 8.92 8.31
N LEU A 101 -6.61 10.27 8.31
CA LEU A 101 -6.24 11.07 9.48
C LEU A 101 -7.26 10.90 10.62
N ASN A 102 -8.55 10.82 10.28
CA ASN A 102 -9.60 10.54 11.25
C ASN A 102 -9.49 9.10 11.78
N GLY A 103 -9.15 8.15 10.92
CA GLY A 103 -8.87 6.77 11.32
C GLY A 103 -7.66 6.67 12.26
N ALA A 104 -6.58 7.38 11.98
CA ALA A 104 -5.40 7.45 12.83
C ALA A 104 -5.70 8.12 14.18
N ALA A 105 -6.47 9.21 14.18
CA ALA A 105 -6.91 9.88 15.41
C ALA A 105 -7.79 8.97 16.26
N LEU A 106 -8.70 8.20 15.64
CA LEU A 106 -9.53 7.23 16.33
C LEU A 106 -8.71 6.08 16.95
N ILE A 107 -7.71 5.55 16.23
CA ILE A 107 -6.78 4.57 16.79
C ILE A 107 -6.09 5.16 18.03
N GLN A 108 -5.59 6.39 17.93
CA GLN A 108 -4.89 7.04 19.04
C GLN A 108 -5.84 7.23 20.24
N GLN A 109 -7.03 7.78 20.01
CA GLN A 109 -8.05 7.96 21.04
C GLN A 109 -8.38 6.63 21.74
N LYS A 110 -8.65 5.57 20.98
CA LYS A 110 -8.94 4.23 21.55
C LYS A 110 -7.75 3.64 22.29
N THR A 111 -6.53 3.92 21.85
CA THR A 111 -5.31 3.49 22.52
C THR A 111 -5.14 4.18 23.88
N ASP A 112 -5.59 5.43 24.00
CA ASP A 112 -5.47 6.21 25.23
C ASP A 112 -6.64 5.94 26.20
N GLU A 113 -7.86 5.75 25.69
CA GLU A 113 -9.07 5.54 26.49
C GLU A 113 -9.29 4.08 26.91
N ALA A 114 -8.90 3.10 26.09
CA ALA A 114 -9.18 1.69 26.30
C ALA A 114 -7.89 0.86 26.41
N PRO A 115 -7.46 0.51 27.64
CA PRO A 115 -6.26 -0.31 27.87
C PRO A 115 -6.29 -1.66 27.14
N ASP A 116 -7.47 -2.29 27.05
CA ASP A 116 -7.65 -3.56 26.36
C ASP A 116 -7.40 -3.43 24.85
N PHE A 117 -7.87 -2.33 24.24
CA PHE A 117 -7.59 -2.03 22.83
C PHE A 117 -6.09 -1.81 22.60
N LYS A 118 -5.45 -1.03 23.46
CA LYS A 118 -4.01 -0.77 23.40
C LYS A 118 -3.20 -2.07 23.45
N GLU A 119 -3.48 -2.93 24.42
CA GLU A 119 -2.76 -4.19 24.59
C GLU A 119 -3.06 -5.16 23.44
N PHE A 120 -4.31 -5.21 22.96
CA PHE A 120 -4.69 -6.02 21.81
C PHE A 120 -3.95 -5.60 20.53
N VAL A 121 -3.99 -4.32 20.16
CA VAL A 121 -3.29 -3.82 18.96
C VAL A 121 -1.78 -4.00 19.08
N LYS A 122 -1.22 -3.83 20.29
CA LYS A 122 0.20 -4.08 20.56
C LYS A 122 0.56 -5.55 20.35
N ARG A 123 -0.27 -6.49 20.83
CA ARG A 123 -0.09 -7.93 20.63
C ARG A 123 -0.14 -8.30 19.15
N LEU A 124 -1.06 -7.73 18.38
CA LEU A 124 -1.14 -7.94 16.93
C LEU A 124 0.13 -7.42 16.22
N ALA A 125 0.67 -6.28 16.66
CA ALA A 125 1.91 -5.72 16.11
C ALA A 125 3.17 -6.52 16.47
N MET A 126 3.10 -7.48 17.41
CA MET A 126 4.20 -8.40 17.73
C MET A 126 4.38 -9.52 16.70
N ASP A 127 3.47 -9.68 15.74
CA ASP A 127 3.67 -10.62 14.63
C ASP A 127 4.99 -10.28 13.92
N PRO A 128 5.89 -11.27 13.71
CA PRO A 128 7.20 -11.04 13.10
C PRO A 128 7.11 -10.40 11.70
N ARG A 129 6.00 -10.62 10.98
CA ARG A 129 5.75 -10.03 9.66
C ARG A 129 5.50 -8.51 9.75
N CYS A 130 5.01 -8.01 10.89
CA CYS A 130 4.84 -6.57 11.14
C CYS A 130 6.18 -5.84 11.35
N LYS A 131 7.29 -6.56 11.61
CA LYS A 131 8.63 -5.98 11.84
C LYS A 131 8.63 -4.90 12.95
N GLY A 132 7.77 -5.07 13.96
CA GLY A 132 7.60 -4.10 15.06
C GLY A 132 6.91 -2.79 14.67
N MET A 133 6.34 -2.69 13.47
CA MET A 133 5.61 -1.51 13.02
C MET A 133 4.17 -1.52 13.57
N PRO A 134 3.71 -0.42 14.21
CA PRO A 134 2.34 -0.34 14.71
C PRO A 134 1.33 -0.12 13.57
N LEU A 135 0.06 -0.45 13.82
CA LEU A 135 -1.03 -0.26 12.85
C LEU A 135 -1.09 1.18 12.30
N SER A 136 -0.91 2.19 13.16
CA SER A 136 -0.92 3.60 12.75
C SER A 136 0.10 3.90 11.64
N SER A 137 1.29 3.29 11.67
CA SER A 137 2.29 3.45 10.62
C SER A 137 1.90 2.74 9.32
N PHE A 138 1.23 1.59 9.38
CA PHE A 138 0.70 0.91 8.19
C PHE A 138 -0.38 1.73 7.48
N ILE A 139 -1.26 2.39 8.24
CA ILE A 139 -2.33 3.25 7.70
C ILE A 139 -1.78 4.46 6.92
N LEU A 140 -0.52 4.88 7.16
CA LEU A 140 0.13 5.96 6.41
C LEU A 140 0.74 5.50 5.07
N LYS A 141 0.96 4.19 4.87
CA LYS A 141 1.61 3.66 3.66
C LYS A 141 0.87 4.02 2.36
N PRO A 142 -0.48 4.00 2.28
CA PRO A 142 -1.17 4.42 1.06
C PRO A 142 -0.86 5.85 0.62
N MET A 143 -0.84 6.81 1.55
CA MET A 143 -0.47 8.19 1.24
C MET A 143 1.00 8.30 0.80
N GLN A 144 1.89 7.55 1.43
CA GLN A 144 3.31 7.51 1.04
C GLN A 144 3.49 6.89 -0.36
N ARG A 145 2.68 5.89 -0.73
CA ARG A 145 2.77 5.24 -2.04
C ARG A 145 2.26 6.16 -3.15
N VAL A 146 1.11 6.80 -2.96
CA VAL A 146 0.52 7.65 -4.00
C VAL A 146 1.39 8.86 -4.34
N THR A 147 2.09 9.42 -3.36
CA THR A 147 3.03 10.54 -3.56
C THR A 147 4.35 10.11 -4.21
N ARG A 148 4.73 8.83 -4.09
CA ARG A 148 5.93 8.28 -4.74
C ARG A 148 5.75 8.00 -6.23
N TYR A 149 4.55 7.67 -6.71
CA TYR A 149 4.34 7.38 -8.14
C TYR A 149 4.79 8.52 -9.07
N PRO A 150 4.41 9.79 -8.85
CA PRO A 150 4.90 10.89 -9.67
C PRO A 150 6.42 11.04 -9.66
N LEU A 151 7.07 10.82 -8.51
CA LEU A 151 8.53 10.91 -8.37
C LEU A 151 9.24 9.81 -9.18
N ILE A 152 8.76 8.57 -9.08
CA ILE A 152 9.32 7.44 -9.84
C ILE A 152 9.12 7.66 -11.35
N ILE A 153 7.96 8.18 -11.76
CA ILE A 153 7.68 8.44 -13.18
C ILE A 153 8.55 9.59 -13.71
N LYS A 154 8.61 10.72 -12.98
CA LYS A 154 9.30 11.93 -13.41
C LYS A 154 10.82 11.78 -13.38
N ASN A 155 11.37 11.28 -12.28
CA ASN A 155 12.82 11.19 -12.09
C ASN A 155 13.42 9.98 -12.82
N GLU A 156 12.75 8.83 -12.80
CA GLU A 156 13.40 7.57 -13.18
C GLU A 156 13.07 7.08 -14.59
N LEU A 157 11.89 7.43 -15.12
CA LEU A 157 11.43 6.96 -16.43
C LEU A 157 11.56 8.02 -17.52
N ILE A 158 11.26 9.30 -17.25
CA ILE A 158 11.24 10.37 -18.25
C ILE A 158 12.64 10.97 -18.49
N LEU A 159 13.38 11.30 -17.43
CA LEU A 159 14.73 11.87 -17.55
C LEU A 159 15.71 10.91 -18.27
N HIS A 160 15.57 9.61 -18.06
CA HIS A 160 16.41 8.61 -18.71
C HIS A 160 15.95 8.18 -20.12
N SER A 161 14.71 8.47 -20.51
CA SER A 161 14.29 8.27 -21.91
C SER A 161 14.76 9.43 -22.80
N LEU A 162 14.91 10.64 -22.24
CA LEU A 162 15.44 11.80 -22.95
C LEU A 162 16.97 11.82 -23.07
N GLN A 163 17.72 11.18 -22.16
CA GLN A 163 19.19 11.02 -22.28
C GLN A 163 19.63 9.95 -23.31
N MET A 164 18.67 9.27 -23.96
CA MET A 164 18.93 8.28 -25.00
C MET A 164 18.49 8.77 -26.40
N CYS A 165 18.13 10.05 -26.54
CA CYS A 165 17.98 10.76 -27.80
C CYS A 165 19.19 11.67 -28.03
#